data_AF-A0A8T4WFV4-F1
#
_entry.id   AF-A0A8T4WFV4-F1
#
_cell.length_a   1.000
_cell.length_b   1.000
_cell.length_c   1.000
_cell.angle_alpha   90.00
_cell.angle_beta   90.00
_cell.angle_gamma   90.00
#
_symmetry.space_group_name_H-M   'P 1'
#
loop_
_entity.id
_entity.type
_entity.pdbx_description
1 polymer ?
#
loop_
_entity_poly.entity_id
_entity_poly.type
_entity_poly.pdbx_seq_one_letter_code
_entity_poly.pdbx_strand_id
1 'polypeptide(L)' 'MSARTALRAIFGSGKLLAKTGLAVWRAKRRVKKGKNVLRKKLEVFGMPSEAATEVAEAYGKSAEEALSVRNMISMARNME' A
#
# COMPACT_ATOMS: atom_id res chain seq x y z
N MET A 1 29.99 21.13 11.62
CA MET A 1 28.93 20.09 11.64
C MET A 1 29.58 18.75 12.00
N SER A 2 29.21 18.12 13.12
CA SER A 2 29.89 16.92 13.64
C SER A 2 29.50 15.65 12.85
N ALA A 3 30.46 14.76 12.59
CA ALA A 3 30.24 13.46 11.94
C ALA A 3 29.16 12.59 12.64
N ARG A 4 28.97 12.80 13.95
CA ARG A 4 27.89 12.17 14.75
C ARG A 4 26.49 12.61 14.31
N THR A 5 26.33 13.86 13.90
CA THR A 5 25.06 14.41 13.43
C THR A 5 24.72 13.91 12.04
N ALA A 6 25.72 13.80 11.15
CA ALA A 6 25.56 13.21 9.82
C ALA A 6 25.20 11.71 9.91
N LEU A 7 25.88 10.96 10.78
CA LEU A 7 25.54 9.55 11.05
C LEU A 7 24.12 9.40 11.61
N ARG A 8 23.69 10.22 12.57
CA ARG A 8 22.30 10.17 13.07
C ARG A 8 21.28 10.56 12.01
N ALA A 9 21.59 11.49 11.12
CA ALA A 9 20.71 11.85 10.02
C ALA A 9 20.56 10.69 9.00
N ILE A 10 21.66 9.99 8.69
CA ILE A 10 21.68 8.83 7.78
C ILE A 10 21.03 7.59 8.42
N PHE A 11 21.38 7.28 9.67
CA PHE A 11 20.77 6.14 10.39
C PHE A 11 19.31 6.42 10.78
N GLY A 12 18.97 7.68 11.06
CA GLY A 12 17.60 8.14 11.34
C GLY A 12 16.72 8.06 10.09
N SER A 13 17.23 8.50 8.93
CA SER A 13 16.52 8.42 7.66
C SER A 13 16.37 6.98 7.16
N GLY A 14 17.40 6.14 7.31
CA GLY A 14 17.33 4.71 6.97
C GLY A 14 16.27 3.94 7.78
N LYS A 15 16.18 4.21 9.10
CA LYS A 15 15.15 3.61 9.96
C LYS A 15 13.74 4.08 9.58
N LEU A 16 13.60 5.33 9.16
CA LEU A 16 12.33 5.86 8.69
C LEU A 16 11.91 5.17 7.38
N LEU A 17 12.80 5.13 6.38
CA LEU A 17 12.56 4.46 5.10
C LEU A 17 12.21 2.98 5.27
N ALA A 18 12.91 2.27 6.15
CA ALA A 18 12.61 0.87 6.46
C ALA A 18 11.21 0.70 7.08
N LYS A 19 10.81 1.57 8.01
CA LYS A 19 9.47 1.56 8.61
C LYS A 19 8.40 1.90 7.58
N THR A 20 8.62 2.89 6.72
CA THR A 20 7.69 3.28 5.67
C THR A 20 7.53 2.14 4.66
N GLY A 21 8.64 1.55 4.20
CA GLY A 21 8.62 0.38 3.32
C GLY A 21 7.87 -0.81 3.92
N LEU A 22 8.09 -1.10 5.21
CA LEU A 22 7.37 -2.16 5.93
C LEU A 22 5.87 -1.85 6.06
N ALA A 23 5.50 -0.59 6.31
CA ALA A 23 4.12 -0.15 6.38
C ALA A 23 3.41 -0.31 5.02
N VAL A 24 4.08 0.07 3.94
CA VAL A 24 3.59 -0.11 2.55
C VAL A 24 3.41 -1.59 2.23
N TRP A 25 4.38 -2.43 2.58
CA TRP A 25 4.28 -3.87 2.37
C TRP A 25 3.09 -4.48 3.13
N ARG A 26 2.90 -4.08 4.39
CA ARG A 26 1.73 -4.50 5.19
C ARG A 26 0.41 -3.99 4.59
N ALA A 27 0.39 -2.77 4.07
CA ALA A 27 -0.79 -2.20 3.43
C ALA A 27 -1.16 -2.96 2.14
N LYS A 28 -0.19 -3.26 1.27
CA LYS A 28 -0.40 -4.11 0.08
C LYS A 28 -0.95 -5.48 0.46
N ARG A 29 -0.43 -6.08 1.53
CA ARG A 29 -0.94 -7.37 2.04
C ARG A 29 -2.40 -7.26 2.54
N ARG A 30 -2.78 -6.14 3.16
CA ARG A 30 -4.18 -5.88 3.55
C ARG A 30 -5.08 -5.69 2.34
N VAL A 31 -4.65 -4.98 1.30
CA VAL A 31 -5.40 -4.83 0.05
C VAL A 31 -5.65 -6.19 -0.60
N LYS A 32 -4.63 -7.05 -0.70
CA LYS A 32 -4.79 -8.43 -1.20
C LYS A 32 -5.81 -9.24 -0.40
N LYS A 33 -5.77 -9.14 0.94
CA LYS A 33 -6.79 -9.79 1.79
C LYS A 33 -8.18 -9.20 1.57
N GLY A 34 -8.30 -7.89 1.44
CA GLY A 34 -9.55 -7.18 1.16
C GLY A 34 -10.19 -7.63 -0.14
N LYS A 35 -9.41 -7.73 -1.23
CA LYS A 35 -9.86 -8.27 -2.52
C LYS A 35 -10.48 -9.65 -2.38
N ASN A 36 -9.80 -10.57 -1.68
CA ASN A 36 -10.28 -11.93 -1.48
C ASN A 36 -11.57 -12.00 -0.66
N VAL A 37 -11.70 -11.15 0.37
CA VAL A 37 -12.93 -11.07 1.18
C VAL A 37 -14.07 -10.50 0.34
N LEU A 38 -13.82 -9.46 -0.45
CA LEU A 38 -14.81 -8.87 -1.34
C LEU A 38 -15.30 -9.89 -2.38
N ARG A 39 -14.38 -10.58 -3.06
CA ARG A 39 -14.71 -11.64 -4.02
C ARG A 39 -15.63 -12.70 -3.39
N LYS A 40 -15.24 -13.24 -2.22
CA LYS A 40 -16.06 -14.23 -1.50
C LYS A 40 -17.44 -13.70 -1.13
N LYS A 41 -17.55 -12.43 -0.71
CA LYS A 41 -18.86 -11.83 -0.42
C LYS A 41 -19.71 -11.76 -1.68
N LEU A 42 -19.14 -11.31 -2.80
CA LEU A 42 -19.85 -11.23 -4.09
C LEU A 42 -20.32 -12.61 -4.56
N GLU A 43 -19.49 -13.65 -4.42
CA GLU A 43 -19.86 -15.05 -4.68
C GLU A 43 -21.06 -15.47 -3.80
N VAL A 44 -21.04 -15.15 -2.50
CA VAL A 44 -22.14 -15.45 -1.57
C VAL A 44 -23.45 -14.72 -1.94
N PHE A 45 -23.35 -13.53 -2.53
CA PHE A 45 -24.51 -12.79 -3.05
C PHE A 45 -25.00 -13.28 -4.42
N GLY A 46 -24.44 -14.39 -4.94
CA GLY A 46 -24.88 -15.02 -6.19
C GLY A 46 -24.19 -14.49 -7.44
N MET A 47 -23.12 -13.71 -7.31
CA MET A 47 -22.32 -13.27 -8.45
C MET A 47 -21.47 -14.44 -8.97
N PRO A 48 -21.42 -14.67 -10.30
CA PRO A 48 -20.52 -15.65 -10.88
C PRO A 48 -19.06 -15.36 -10.50
N SER A 49 -18.27 -16.41 -10.27
CA SER A 49 -16.87 -16.32 -9.81
C SER A 49 -16.01 -15.39 -10.68
N GLU A 50 -16.23 -15.42 -12.00
CA GLU A 50 -15.52 -14.58 -12.97
C GLU A 50 -15.83 -13.09 -12.76
N ALA A 51 -17.12 -12.73 -12.72
CA ALA A 51 -17.55 -11.35 -12.47
C ALA A 51 -17.13 -10.85 -11.07
N ALA A 52 -17.22 -11.71 -10.05
CA ALA A 52 -16.78 -11.39 -8.69
C ALA A 52 -15.27 -11.10 -8.63
N THR A 53 -14.48 -11.82 -9.44
CA THR A 53 -13.03 -11.62 -9.55
C THR A 53 -12.72 -10.29 -10.23
N GLU A 54 -13.35 -9.98 -11.36
CA GLU A 54 -13.14 -8.70 -12.05
C GLU A 54 -13.47 -7.51 -11.16
N VAL A 55 -14.60 -7.55 -10.45
CA VAL A 55 -15.01 -6.48 -9.54
C VAL A 55 -14.03 -6.32 -8.38
N ALA A 56 -13.60 -7.45 -7.78
CA ALA A 56 -12.63 -7.41 -6.69
C ALA A 56 -11.25 -6.91 -7.15
N GLU A 57 -10.83 -7.26 -8.36
CA GLU A 57 -9.58 -6.79 -8.95
C GLU A 57 -9.63 -5.30 -9.28
N ALA A 58 -10.71 -4.83 -9.92
CA ALA A 58 -10.91 -3.42 -10.22
C ALA A 58 -10.88 -2.56 -8.94
N TYR A 59 -11.56 -3.01 -7.88
CA TYR A 59 -11.57 -2.31 -6.60
C TYR A 59 -10.19 -2.29 -5.93
N GLY A 60 -9.46 -3.40 -5.99
CA GLY A 60 -8.12 -3.48 -5.39
C GLY A 60 -7.03 -2.77 -6.19
N LYS A 61 -7.21 -2.58 -7.51
CA LYS A 61 -6.25 -1.87 -8.37
C LYS A 61 -6.08 -0.42 -7.93
N SER A 62 -7.18 0.29 -7.67
CA SER A 62 -7.14 1.67 -7.17
C SER A 62 -6.38 1.79 -5.84
N ALA A 63 -6.58 0.83 -4.93
CA ALA A 63 -5.88 0.80 -3.65
C ALA A 63 -4.40 0.43 -3.80
N GLU A 64 -4.03 -0.42 -4.77
CA GLU A 64 -2.64 -0.75 -5.09
C GLU A 64 -1.91 0.42 -5.76
N GLU A 65 -2.59 1.16 -6.62
CA GLU A 65 -2.07 2.37 -7.27
C GLU A 65 -1.80 3.48 -6.25
N ALA A 66 -2.70 3.69 -5.28
CA ALA A 66 -2.48 4.61 -4.17
C ALA A 66 -1.25 4.23 -3.32
N LEU A 67 -1.00 2.93 -3.16
CA LEU A 67 0.18 2.38 -2.44
C LEU A 67 1.44 2.28 -3.32
N SER A 68 1.42 2.80 -4.56
CA SER A 68 2.63 2.89 -5.37
C SER A 68 3.57 3.95 -4.80
N VAL A 69 4.87 3.63 -4.78
CA VAL A 69 5.91 4.52 -4.21
C VAL A 69 5.85 5.92 -4.84
N ARG A 70 5.56 5.99 -6.15
CA ARG A 70 5.43 7.24 -6.90
C ARG A 70 4.23 8.07 -6.44
N ASN A 71 3.08 7.45 -6.20
CA ASN A 71 1.89 8.16 -5.72
C ASN A 71 2.02 8.55 -4.25
N MET A 72 2.66 7.74 -3.41
CA MET A 72 2.94 8.14 -2.03
C MET A 72 3.92 9.33 -1.95
N ILE A 73 4.93 9.38 -2.82
CA ILE A 73 5.81 10.55 -2.94
C ILE A 73 5.04 11.76 -3.47
N SER A 74 4.15 11.58 -4.45
CA SER A 74 3.28 12.63 -4.98
C SER A 74 2.34 13.19 -3.89
N MET A 75 1.68 12.32 -3.13
CA MET A 75 0.82 12.70 -2.01
C MET A 75 1.60 13.43 -0.92
N ALA A 76 2.80 12.96 -0.56
CA ALA A 76 3.65 13.64 0.42
C ALA A 76 4.06 15.04 -0.03
N ARG A 77 4.30 15.25 -1.33
CA ARG A 77 4.62 16.57 -1.91
C ARG A 77 3.41 17.51 -1.99
N ASN A 78 2.20 16.96 -2.17
CA ASN A 78 0.97 17.75 -2.24
C ASN A 78 0.39 18.09 -0.85
N MET A 79 0.99 17.59 0.22
CA MET A 79 0.63 17.92 1.60
C MET A 79 1.54 18.99 2.22
N GLU A 80 2.60 19.43 1.52
CA GLU A 80 3.35 20.67 1.80
C GLU A 80 2.68 21.86 1.11
#